data_AF-A0A2V9B8B2-F1
#
_entry.id   AF-A0A2V9B8B2-F1
#
_cell.length_a   1.000
_cell.length_b   1.000
_cell.length_c   1.000
_cell.angle_alpha   90.00
_cell.angle_beta   90.00
_cell.angle_gamma   90.00
#
_symmetry.space_group_name_H-M   'P 1'
#
loop_
_entity.id
_entity.type
_entity.pdbx_description
1 polymer ?
#
loop_
_entity_poly.entity_id
_entity_poly.type
_entity_poly.pdbx_seq_one_letter_code
_entity_poly.pdbx_strand_id
1 'polypeptide(L)' 'TGEADYRTPISEAEQFYEALRWLNVDAVLVRVPEEPHGIGRRPSHHVTKMLYIVGWFEKHKS' A
#
# COMPACT_ATOMS: atom_id res chain seq x y z
N THR A 1 1.31 -0.95 -2.45
CA THR A 1 2.15 -1.76 -3.34
C THR A 1 1.58 -1.72 -4.76
N GLY A 2 2.43 -1.76 -5.78
CA GLY A 2 1.99 -1.85 -7.17
C GLY A 2 1.73 -3.31 -7.55
N GLU A 3 0.62 -3.60 -8.22
CA GLU A 3 0.28 -4.99 -8.61
C GLU A 3 1.19 -5.56 -9.70
N ALA A 4 1.89 -4.70 -10.45
CA ALA A 4 2.84 -5.08 -11.49
C ALA A 4 4.31 -4.81 -11.07
N ASP A 5 4.59 -4.80 -9.76
CA ASP A 5 5.95 -4.68 -9.26
C ASP A 5 6.70 -6.02 -9.33
N TYR A 6 7.63 -6.13 -10.28
CA TYR A 6 8.51 -7.29 -10.43
C TYR A 6 9.85 -7.15 -9.68
N ARG A 7 10.17 -5.96 -9.16
CA ARG A 7 11.40 -5.73 -8.38
C ARG A 7 11.18 -6.10 -6.91
N THR A 8 9.97 -5.85 -6.41
CA THR A 8 9.50 -6.23 -5.07
C THR A 8 8.10 -6.82 -5.23
N PRO A 9 7.98 -8.13 -5.51
CA PRO A 9 6.70 -8.79 -5.78
C PRO A 9 5.65 -8.54 -4.69
N ILE A 10 4.38 -8.44 -5.10
CA ILE A 10 3.27 -8.13 -4.19
C ILE A 10 3.13 -9.10 -3.01
N SER A 11 3.59 -10.35 -3.18
CA SER A 11 3.59 -11.37 -2.15
C SER A 11 4.36 -10.97 -0.89
N GLU A 12 5.40 -10.13 -1.00
CA GLU A 12 6.11 -9.62 0.18
C GLU A 12 5.18 -8.76 1.06
N ALA A 13 4.42 -7.85 0.44
CA ALA A 13 3.47 -7.00 1.14
C ALA A 13 2.25 -7.79 1.66
N GLU A 14 1.77 -8.78 0.90
CA GLU A 14 0.67 -9.66 1.32
C GLU A 14 1.04 -10.50 2.54
N GLN A 15 2.23 -11.13 2.55
CA GLN A 15 2.70 -11.92 3.68
C GLN A 15 2.85 -11.08 4.94
N PHE A 16 3.41 -9.87 4.83
CA PHE A 16 3.57 -8.99 5.98
C PHE A 16 2.21 -8.50 6.51
N TYR A 17 1.28 -8.13 5.62
CA TYR A 17 -0.07 -7.72 6.01
C TYR A 17 -0.84 -8.85 6.72
N GLU A 18 -0.78 -10.08 6.22
CA GLU A 18 -1.42 -11.22 6.88
C GLU A 18 -0.82 -11.51 8.26
N ALA A 19 0.50 -11.41 8.41
CA ALA A 19 1.14 -11.53 9.72
C ALA A 19 0.66 -10.46 10.72
N LEU A 20 0.52 -9.20 10.27
CA LEU A 20 -0.02 -8.11 11.11
C LEU A 20 -1.48 -8.38 11.53
N ARG A 21 -2.30 -8.90 10.61
CA ARG A 21 -3.67 -9.31 10.91
C ARG A 21 -3.71 -10.40 11.98
N TRP A 22 -2.86 -11.41 11.88
CA TRP A 22 -2.79 -12.49 12.86
C TRP A 22 -2.36 -12.00 14.25
N LEU A 23 -1.52 -10.96 14.30
CA LEU A 23 -1.09 -10.30 15.53
C LEU A 23 -2.07 -9.23 16.04
N ASN A 24 -3.24 -9.06 15.39
CA ASN A 24 -4.24 -8.03 15.71
C ASN A 24 -3.68 -6.60 15.72
N VAL A 25 -2.73 -6.31 14.82
CA VAL A 25 -2.21 -4.95 14.62
C VAL A 25 -3.10 -4.20 13.61
N ASP A 26 -3.54 -2.98 13.92
CA ASP A 26 -4.30 -2.16 12.96
C ASP A 26 -3.41 -1.84 11.75
N ALA A 27 -3.84 -2.32 10.59
CA ALA A 27 -3.08 -2.23 9.35
C ALA A 27 -4.01 -2.21 8.14
N VAL A 28 -3.55 -1.58 7.06
CA VAL A 28 -4.20 -1.59 5.75
C VAL A 28 -3.18 -1.90 4.65
N LEU A 29 -3.56 -2.76 3.70
CA LEU A 29 -2.77 -3.02 2.49
C LEU A 29 -3.40 -2.31 1.30
N VAL A 30 -2.79 -1.22 0.85
CA VAL A 30 -3.22 -0.49 -0.36
C VAL A 30 -2.58 -1.12 -1.60
N ARG A 31 -3.41 -1.72 -2.45
CA ARG A 31 -3.03 -2.29 -3.76
C ARG A 31 -3.32 -1.29 -4.86
N VAL A 32 -2.36 -1.06 -5.75
CA VAL A 32 -2.49 -0.11 -6.86
C VAL A 32 -2.41 -0.86 -8.20
N PRO A 33 -3.52 -0.97 -8.95
CA PRO A 33 -3.58 -1.77 -10.17
C PRO A 33 -2.58 -1.31 -11.23
N GLU A 34 -1.98 -2.27 -11.94
CA GLU A 34 -1.09 -2.06 -13.09
C GLU A 34 0.18 -1.21 -12.83
N GLU A 35 0.40 -0.75 -11.61
CA GLU A 35 1.56 0.05 -11.24
C GLU A 35 2.78 -0.84 -11.01
N PRO A 36 3.96 -0.47 -11.56
CA PRO A 36 5.22 -1.10 -11.22
C PRO A 36 5.73 -0.56 -9.88
N HIS A 37 7.00 -0.84 -9.57
CA HIS A 37 7.65 -0.41 -8.33
C HIS A 37 7.48 1.08 -7.97
N GLY A 38 7.43 1.97 -8.97
CA GLY A 38 7.45 3.42 -8.75
C GLY A 38 6.12 4.08 -8.35
N ILE A 39 4.97 3.40 -8.44
CA ILE A 39 3.60 3.95 -8.26
C ILE A 39 3.47 5.41 -8.74
N GLY A 40 3.46 5.57 -10.06
CA GLY A 40 3.45 6.85 -10.74
C GLY A 40 3.20 6.78 -12.24
N ARG A 41 2.88 5.59 -12.78
CA ARG A 41 2.51 5.41 -14.20
C ARG A 41 1.24 6.20 -14.52
N ARG A 42 0.30 6.32 -13.58
CA ARG A 42 -0.89 7.18 -13.70
C ARG A 42 -0.85 8.30 -12.65
N PRO A 43 -1.01 9.58 -13.03
CA PRO A 43 -1.06 10.69 -12.05
C PRO A 43 -2.14 10.51 -10.98
N SER A 44 -3.29 9.94 -11.34
CA SER A 44 -4.37 9.62 -10.40
C SER A 44 -3.93 8.64 -9.33
N HIS A 45 -3.21 7.57 -9.69
CA HIS A 45 -2.66 6.61 -8.75
C HIS A 45 -1.65 7.24 -7.79
N HIS A 46 -0.79 8.14 -8.31
CA HIS A 46 0.17 8.86 -7.48
C HIS A 46 -0.52 9.75 -6.43
N VAL A 47 -1.53 10.52 -6.84
CA VAL A 47 -2.34 11.34 -5.93
C VAL A 47 -3.06 10.45 -4.90
N THR A 48 -3.70 9.38 -5.34
CA THR A 48 -4.38 8.42 -4.46
C THR A 48 -3.43 7.81 -3.43
N LYS A 49 -2.21 7.42 -3.82
CA LYS A 49 -1.17 6.95 -2.89
C LYS A 49 -0.89 7.99 -1.80
N MET A 50 -0.73 9.26 -2.16
CA MET A 50 -0.48 10.33 -1.18
C MET A 50 -1.67 10.54 -0.24
N LEU A 51 -2.89 10.51 -0.77
CA LEU A 51 -4.11 10.66 0.03
C LEU A 51 -4.28 9.51 1.04
N TYR A 52 -3.95 8.27 0.68
CA TYR A 52 -3.96 7.15 1.62
C TYR A 52 -2.94 7.32 2.75
N ILE A 53 -1.74 7.83 2.44
CA ILE A 53 -0.71 8.10 3.46
C ILE A 53 -1.21 9.17 4.44
N VAL A 54 -1.69 10.31 3.93
CA VAL A 54 -2.21 11.40 4.76
C VAL A 54 -3.41 10.93 5.59
N GLY A 55 -4.36 10.22 4.97
CA GLY A 55 -5.54 9.70 5.67
C GLY A 55 -5.20 8.71 6.79
N TRP A 56 -4.14 7.89 6.62
CA TRP A 56 -3.69 7.00 7.68
C TRP A 56 -3.15 7.75 8.90
N PHE A 57 -2.34 8.79 8.67
CA PHE A 57 -1.84 9.64 9.76
C PHE A 57 -2.95 10.40 10.46
N GLU A 58 -3.92 10.96 9.73
CA GLU A 58 -5.06 11.66 10.34
C GLU A 58 -5.93 10.70 11.18
N LYS A 59 -6.14 9.45 10.74
CA LYS A 59 -6.87 8.43 11.51
C LYS A 59 -6.22 8.11 12.86
N HIS A 60 -4.89 8.22 12.96
CA HIS A 60 -4.10 7.81 14.14
C HIS A 60 -3.48 8.98 14.90
N LYS A 61 -3.96 10.19 14.63
CA LYS A 61 -3.54 11.38 15.35
C LYS A 61 -3.95 11.25 16.83
N SER A 62 -2.97 11.39 17.73
CA SER A 62 -3.17 11.40 19.18
C SER A 62 -3.93 12.63 19.65
#